data_AF-A0A348NVH8-F1
#
_entry.id   AF-A0A348NVH8-F1
#
_cell.length_a   1.000
_cell.length_b   1.000
_cell.length_c   1.000
_cell.angle_alpha   90.00
_cell.angle_beta   90.00
_cell.angle_gamma   90.00
#
_symmetry.space_group_name_H-M   'P 1'
#
loop_
_entity.id
_entity.type
_entity.pdbx_description
1 polymer ?
#
loop_
_entity_poly.entity_id
_entity_poly.type
_entity_poly.pdbx_seq_one_letter_code
_entity_poly.pdbx_strand_id
1 'polypeptide(L)' 'MHEKQLMETVLNYLKRNGSSTIYAALMNSLGPKEAKEFSKPIEYALERKGLIDLRGSEDGKMLADITTKGKMYLEE' A
#
# COMPACT_ATOMS: atom_id res chain seq x y z
N MET A 1 16.37 -1.43 -3.86
CA MET A 1 15.08 -2.16 -3.84
C MET A 1 14.13 -1.38 -4.74
N HIS A 2 13.60 -2.01 -5.79
CA HIS A 2 12.92 -1.26 -6.85
C HIS A 2 11.48 -0.96 -6.43
N GLU A 3 11.01 0.27 -6.61
CA GLU A 3 9.66 0.78 -6.26
C GLU A 3 8.53 -0.23 -6.53
N LYS A 4 8.62 -0.97 -7.65
CA LYS A 4 7.72 -2.07 -8.00
C LYS A 4 7.56 -3.12 -6.89
N GLN A 5 8.65 -3.59 -6.28
CA GLN A 5 8.61 -4.60 -5.20
C GLN A 5 7.89 -4.08 -3.96
N LEU A 6 8.09 -2.79 -3.63
CA LEU A 6 7.41 -2.16 -2.50
C LEU A 6 5.91 -2.01 -2.75
N MET A 7 5.52 -1.61 -3.97
CA MET A 7 4.13 -1.57 -4.38
C MET A 7 3.47 -2.95 -4.33
N GLU A 8 4.12 -3.98 -4.88
CA GLU A 8 3.63 -5.36 -4.83
C GLU A 8 3.50 -5.88 -3.40
N THR A 9 4.44 -5.53 -2.52
CA THR A 9 4.38 -5.86 -1.09
C THR A 9 3.11 -5.29 -0.46
N VAL A 10 2.83 -4.00 -0.70
CA VAL A 10 1.64 -3.34 -0.18
C VAL A 10 0.36 -3.93 -0.76
N LEU A 11 0.29 -4.10 -2.08
CA LEU A 11 -0.90 -4.65 -2.74
C LEU A 11 -1.19 -6.09 -2.28
N ASN A 12 -0.17 -6.93 -2.13
CA ASN A 12 -0.33 -8.28 -1.58
C ASN A 12 -0.82 -8.26 -0.14
N TYR A 13 -0.33 -7.33 0.68
CA TYR A 13 -0.80 -7.17 2.06
C TYR A 13 -2.27 -6.77 2.10
N LEU A 14 -2.68 -5.76 1.32
CA LEU A 14 -4.07 -5.30 1.26
C LEU A 14 -5.02 -6.39 0.69
N LYS A 15 -4.56 -7.16 -0.31
CA LYS A 15 -5.32 -8.31 -0.86
C LYS A 15 -5.63 -9.37 0.21
N ARG A 16 -4.73 -9.59 1.17
CA ARG A 16 -4.88 -10.60 2.23
C ARG A 16 -5.63 -10.08 3.46
N ASN A 17 -5.39 -8.82 3.84
CA ASN A 17 -5.84 -8.27 5.12
C ASN A 17 -7.00 -7.27 4.99
N GLY A 18 -7.40 -6.89 3.78
CA GLY A 18 -8.38 -5.84 3.54
C GLY A 18 -7.77 -4.44 3.75
N SER A 19 -8.63 -3.47 4.10
CA SER A 19 -8.26 -2.06 4.24
C SER A 19 -7.19 -1.88 5.32
N SER A 20 -6.08 -1.21 4.99
CA SER A 20 -5.03 -0.92 5.97
C SER A 20 -4.20 0.29 5.57
N THR A 21 -3.40 0.81 6.50
CA THR A 21 -2.45 1.88 6.20
C THR A 21 -1.26 1.34 5.39
N ILE A 22 -0.73 2.16 4.48
CA ILE A 22 0.47 1.81 3.71
C ILE A 22 1.67 1.54 4.63
N TYR A 23 1.77 2.29 5.74
CA TYR A 23 2.80 2.06 6.76
C TYR A 23 2.72 0.67 7.37
N ALA A 24 1.53 0.21 7.77
CA ALA A 24 1.35 -1.12 8.35
C ALA A 24 1.71 -2.23 7.34
N ALA A 25 1.32 -2.04 6.08
CA ALA A 25 1.65 -2.97 5.01
C ALA A 25 3.17 -3.08 4.78
N LEU A 26 3.89 -1.95 4.81
CA LEU A 26 5.35 -1.94 4.69
C LEU A 26 6.05 -2.45 5.94
N MET A 27 5.57 -2.11 7.15
CA MET A 27 6.09 -2.61 8.43
C MET A 27 6.05 -4.13 8.54
N ASN A 28 5.12 -4.79 7.84
CA ASN A 28 5.03 -6.24 7.83
C ASN A 28 6.22 -6.91 7.12
N SER A 29 6.90 -6.20 6.23
CA SER A 29 8.01 -6.72 5.43
C SER A 29 9.33 -5.97 5.62
N LEU A 30 9.26 -4.77 6.18
CA LEU A 30 10.39 -3.86 6.41
C LEU A 30 10.48 -3.47 7.88
N GLY A 31 11.63 -2.92 8.29
CA GLY A 31 11.76 -2.32 9.62
C GLY A 31 10.99 -0.98 9.74
N PRO A 32 10.78 -0.49 10.97
CA PRO A 32 10.02 0.74 11.23
C PRO A 32 10.62 1.99 10.57
N LYS A 33 11.95 2.04 10.44
CA LYS A 33 12.67 3.13 9.78
C LYS A 33 12.33 3.18 8.28
N GLU A 34 12.49 2.06 7.60
CA GLU A 34 12.25 1.95 6.16
C GLU A 34 10.77 2.12 5.82
N ALA A 35 9.88 1.50 6.60
CA ALA A 35 8.44 1.69 6.43
C ALA A 35 8.06 3.17 6.50
N LYS A 36 8.60 3.93 7.47
CA LYS A 36 8.35 5.37 7.58
C LYS A 36 8.89 6.16 6.39
N GLU A 37 10.09 5.81 5.92
CA GLU A 37 10.75 6.45 4.77
C GLU A 37 9.95 6.25 3.48
N PHE A 38 9.45 5.03 3.23
CA PHE A 38 8.81 4.67 1.97
C PHE A 38 7.29 4.80 1.95
N SER A 39 6.61 4.93 3.09
CA SER A 39 5.13 4.95 3.16
C SER A 39 4.50 5.99 2.25
N LYS A 40 4.92 7.25 2.33
CA LYS A 40 4.33 8.34 1.56
C LYS A 40 4.63 8.25 0.06
N PRO A 41 5.89 7.99 -0.36
CA PRO A 41 6.20 7.73 -1.77
C PRO A 41 5.37 6.58 -2.38
N ILE A 42 5.24 5.46 -1.67
CA ILE A 42 4.52 4.29 -2.17
C ILE A 42 3.00 4.50 -2.20
N GLU A 43 2.44 5.16 -1.17
CA GLU A 43 1.03 5.60 -1.17
C GLU A 43 0.72 6.42 -2.43
N TYR A 44 1.54 7.44 -2.72
CA TYR A 44 1.38 8.30 -3.88
C TYR A 44 1.51 7.55 -5.20
N ALA A 45 2.49 6.65 -5.31
CA ALA A 45 2.71 5.86 -6.53
C ALA A 45 1.52 4.92 -6.81
N LEU A 46 1.00 4.25 -5.79
CA LEU A 46 -0.15 3.36 -5.90
C LEU A 46 -1.43 4.12 -6.26
N GLU A 47 -1.70 5.23 -5.58
CA GLU A 47 -2.87 6.08 -5.82
C GLU A 47 -2.84 6.69 -7.23
N ARG A 48 -1.72 7.29 -7.64
CA ARG A 48 -1.56 7.87 -8.98
C ARG A 48 -1.78 6.83 -10.09
N LYS A 49 -1.39 5.58 -9.85
CA LYS A 49 -1.60 4.48 -10.80
C LYS A 49 -3.02 3.90 -10.72
N GLY A 50 -3.84 4.31 -9.76
CA GLY A 50 -5.20 3.80 -9.52
C GLY A 50 -5.23 2.37 -9.01
N LEU A 51 -4.18 1.93 -8.31
CA LEU A 51 -4.06 0.56 -7.79
C LEU A 51 -4.67 0.42 -6.39
N ILE A 52 -4.83 1.54 -5.69
CA ILE A 52 -5.52 1.63 -4.41
C ILE A 52 -6.51 2.80 -4.42
N ASP A 53 -7.55 2.68 -3.58
CA ASP A 53 -8.40 3.80 -3.18
C ASP A 53 -8.09 4.18 -1.73
N LEU A 54 -8.04 5.48 -1.44
CA LEU A 54 -7.78 6.00 -0.11
C LEU A 54 -9.07 6.46 0.56
N ARG A 55 -9.24 6.10 1.84
CA ARG A 55 -10.38 6.49 2.68
C ARG A 55 -9.89 6.96 4.05
N GLY A 56 -10.45 8.06 4.54
CA GLY A 56 -10.17 8.53 5.90
C GLY A 56 -10.87 7.63 6.93
N SER A 57 -10.16 7.26 8.00
CA SER A 57 -10.73 6.58 9.18
C SER A 57 -11.20 7.60 10.21
N GLU A 58 -12.03 7.16 11.16
CA GLU A 58 -12.47 7.97 12.31
C GLU A 58 -11.28 8.47 13.16
N ASP A 59 -10.21 7.67 13.27
CA ASP A 59 -8.96 8.04 13.94
C ASP A 59 -8.05 9.01 13.16
N GLY A 60 -8.52 9.55 12.02
CA GLY A 60 -7.74 10.49 11.19
C GLY A 60 -6.60 9.86 10.38
N LYS A 61 -6.57 8.52 10.24
CA LYS A 61 -5.61 7.81 9.40
C LYS A 61 -6.17 7.60 8.00
N MET A 62 -5.29 7.53 7.00
CA MET A 62 -5.67 7.12 5.65
C MET A 62 -5.54 5.61 5.52
N LEU A 63 -6.66 4.94 5.28
CA LEU A 63 -6.72 3.52 4.94
C LEU A 63 -6.72 3.38 3.41
N ALA A 64 -6.01 2.37 2.94
CA ALA A 64 -5.96 2.01 1.54
C ALA A 64 -6.70 0.70 1.30
N ASP A 65 -7.50 0.66 0.24
CA ASP A 65 -8.13 -0.53 -0.30
C ASP A 65 -7.57 -0.85 -1.67
N ILE A 66 -7.36 -2.13 -1.96
CA ILE A 66 -6.90 -2.54 -3.29
C ILE A 66 -8.04 -2.46 -4.31
N THR A 67 -7.81 -1.75 -5.41
CA THR A 67 -8.78 -1.66 -6.52
C THR A 67 -8.77 -2.95 -7.36
N THR A 68 -9.75 -3.11 -8.24
CA THR A 68 -9.72 -4.17 -9.25
C THR A 68 -8.45 -4.11 -10.09
N LYS A 69 -8.02 -2.91 -10.49
CA LYS A 69 -6.77 -2.70 -11.24
C LYS A 69 -5.54 -3.10 -10.42
N GLY A 70 -5.52 -2.79 -9.12
CA GLY A 70 -4.48 -3.23 -8.20
C GLY A 70 -4.36 -4.76 -8.10
N LYS A 71 -5.49 -5.47 -8.13
CA LYS A 71 -5.50 -6.94 -8.13
C LYS A 71 -4.92 -7.50 -9.44
N MET A 72 -5.32 -6.95 -10.58
CA MET A 72 -4.80 -7.35 -11.90
C MET A 72 -3.30 -7.10 -12.02
N TYR A 73 -2.80 -5.98 -11.49
CA TYR A 73 -1.37 -5.66 -11.48
C TYR A 73 -0.50 -6.72 -10.78
N LEU A 74 -1.06 -7.48 -9.82
CA LEU A 74 -0.34 -8.57 -9.14
C LEU A 74 -0.30 -9.88 -9.94
N GLU A 75 -1.08 -9.99 -11.01
CA GLU A 75 -1.20 -11.19 -11.85
C GLU A 75 -0.37 -11.09 -13.16
N GLU A 76 0.22 -9.92 -13.43
CA GLU A 76 1.13 -9.61 -14.54
C GLU A 76 2.61 -9.82 -14.18
#